data_AF-A0A327TTN1-F1
#
_entry.id   AF-A0A327TTN1-F1
#
_cell.length_a   1.000
_cell.length_b   1.000
_cell.length_c   1.000
_cell.angle_alpha   90.00
_cell.angle_beta   90.00
_cell.angle_gamma   90.00
#
_symmetry.space_group_name_H-M   'P 1'
#
loop_
_entity.id
_entity.type
_entity.pdbx_description
1 polymer ?
#
loop_
_entity_poly.entity_id
_entity_poly.type
_entity_poly.pdbx_seq_one_letter_code
_entity_poly.pdbx_strand_id
1 'polypeptide(L)'
;MTITALLVDAAVLGSTGAALLLGPRALRAPAAGSAPARPGRGVRPEVLLAAVTGLVYLNQLLCSAYLLRVHGGDAGYVTRYLPPGWFAEPTGHPVVRALAAHLPAPGLFAPTVLRVQAFLELPFVLAAYATVLYRLSPALLRAVLGSPALVGATAASYTLVFGVVEGALRNPWTVQDVVIRALSALLTAPLLLRVARRAPGPERRSDTLGLLRFAAELWAVGTLVMVVYDTALLYNLRHLSDRWPEAVLAPALLAATALDRRPGPAATGPGTAALDLLLRRTLVLFLLPALAIRYGLGFAHPGLAAAAALTVALAALATPRLRPAARPLALACAAGLAAARLALHLRHDTYPENALLRAMVALPATAALLLALTDLRRDDPASPPPAAPPRRR
;
A
#
# COMPACT_ATOMS: atom_id res chain seq x y z
N MET A 1 -19.43 -17.19 17.92
CA MET A 1 -18.38 -16.29 17.38
C MET A 1 -17.16 -16.39 18.26
N THR A 2 -15.96 -16.50 17.68
CA THR A 2 -14.72 -16.51 18.46
C THR A 2 -14.38 -15.11 18.93
N ILE A 3 -13.66 -14.98 20.05
CA ILE A 3 -13.17 -13.69 20.57
C ILE A 3 -12.35 -12.97 19.49
N THR A 4 -11.57 -13.70 18.69
CA THR A 4 -10.81 -13.17 17.55
C THR A 4 -11.69 -12.44 16.54
N ALA A 5 -12.80 -13.05 16.11
CA ALA A 5 -13.69 -12.43 15.12
C ALA A 5 -14.25 -11.10 15.65
N LEU A 6 -14.68 -11.07 16.92
CA LEU A 6 -15.19 -9.85 17.57
C LEU A 6 -14.13 -8.75 17.65
N LEU A 7 -12.88 -9.09 17.98
CA LEU A 7 -11.78 -8.12 18.06
C LEU A 7 -11.39 -7.58 16.68
N VAL A 8 -11.39 -8.41 15.64
CA VAL A 8 -11.15 -7.96 14.26
C VAL A 8 -12.30 -7.05 13.78
N ASP A 9 -13.56 -7.41 14.03
CA ASP A 9 -14.71 -6.56 13.68
C ASP A 9 -14.64 -5.20 14.40
N ALA A 10 -14.30 -5.20 15.69
CA ALA A 10 -14.08 -3.98 16.46
C ALA A 10 -12.94 -3.14 15.88
N ALA A 11 -11.84 -3.77 15.45
CA ALA A 11 -10.75 -3.08 14.77
C ALA A 11 -11.20 -2.48 13.43
N VAL A 12 -12.02 -3.19 12.63
CA VAL A 12 -12.58 -2.67 11.37
C VAL A 12 -13.45 -1.44 11.63
N LEU A 13 -14.40 -1.52 12.56
CA LEU A 13 -15.31 -0.41 12.86
C LEU A 13 -14.55 0.79 13.46
N GLY A 14 -13.69 0.54 14.45
CA GLY A 14 -12.92 1.58 15.13
C GLY A 14 -11.94 2.28 14.19
N SER A 15 -11.22 1.53 13.36
CA SER A 15 -10.29 2.08 12.37
C SER A 15 -11.04 2.86 11.26
N THR A 16 -12.19 2.38 10.81
CA THR A 16 -13.02 3.09 9.83
C THR A 16 -13.55 4.40 10.41
N GLY A 17 -14.09 4.39 11.63
CA GLY A 17 -14.54 5.61 12.32
C GLY A 17 -13.41 6.62 12.53
N ALA A 18 -12.23 6.16 12.97
CA ALA A 18 -11.06 7.00 13.11
C ALA A 18 -10.59 7.59 11.77
N ALA A 19 -10.65 6.84 10.67
CA ALA A 19 -10.31 7.34 9.34
C ALA A 19 -11.28 8.44 8.87
N LEU A 20 -12.58 8.25 9.08
CA LEU A 20 -13.60 9.24 8.76
C LEU A 20 -13.46 10.53 9.59
N LEU A 21 -12.95 10.42 10.82
CA LEU A 21 -12.71 11.56 11.71
C LEU A 21 -11.41 12.30 11.38
N LEU A 22 -10.32 11.57 11.18
CA LEU A 22 -8.96 12.11 11.05
C LEU A 22 -8.61 12.46 9.60
N GLY A 23 -9.08 11.68 8.63
CA GLY A 23 -8.76 11.84 7.21
C GLY A 23 -9.18 13.20 6.65
N PRO A 24 -10.44 13.65 6.83
CA PRO A 24 -10.87 14.98 6.37
C PRO A 24 -10.08 16.12 7.01
N ARG A 25 -9.61 15.98 8.25
CA ARG A 25 -8.79 16.99 8.93
C ARG A 25 -7.41 17.10 8.28
N ALA A 26 -6.77 15.97 7.98
CA ALA A 26 -5.48 15.97 7.28
C ALA A 26 -5.58 16.55 5.87
N LEU A 27 -6.68 16.29 5.15
CA LEU A 27 -6.91 16.85 3.81
C LEU A 27 -7.23 18.36 3.81
N ARG A 28 -7.68 18.91 4.95
CA ARG A 28 -7.94 20.35 5.12
C ARG A 28 -6.75 21.11 5.67
N ALA A 29 -5.82 20.43 6.34
CA ALA A 29 -4.64 21.06 6.89
C ALA A 29 -3.90 21.77 5.74
N PRO A 30 -3.60 23.08 5.88
CA PRO A 30 -2.72 23.74 4.94
C PRO A 30 -1.47 22.88 4.82
N ALA A 31 -1.07 22.51 3.61
CA ALA A 31 0.22 21.85 3.42
C ALA A 31 1.26 22.75 4.09
N ALA A 32 1.78 22.33 5.24
CA ALA A 32 2.66 23.14 6.05
C ALA A 32 3.85 23.56 5.16
N GLY A 33 3.86 24.82 4.74
CA GLY A 33 4.83 25.39 3.80
C GLY A 33 4.31 25.57 2.37
N SER A 34 3.50 26.60 2.14
CA SER A 34 3.57 27.42 0.91
C SER A 34 4.85 28.26 0.84
N ALA A 35 5.70 28.19 1.86
CA ALA A 35 7.10 28.61 1.77
C ALA A 35 7.85 27.63 0.86
N PRO A 36 8.67 28.10 -0.09
CA PRO A 36 9.48 27.23 -0.93
C PRO A 36 10.27 26.30 -0.02
N ALA A 37 10.04 24.99 -0.16
CA ALA A 37 10.84 23.99 0.52
C ALA A 37 12.30 24.30 0.18
N ARG A 38 13.08 24.75 1.17
CA ARG A 38 14.53 24.80 1.03
C ARG A 38 14.95 23.43 0.47
N PRO A 39 15.85 23.36 -0.52
CA PRO A 39 16.31 22.10 -1.11
C PRO A 39 16.97 21.25 -0.01
N GLY A 40 16.14 20.50 0.69
CA GLY A 40 16.50 19.76 1.88
C GLY A 40 16.83 18.33 1.48
N ARG A 41 17.91 17.81 2.09
CA ARG A 41 18.37 16.42 2.01
C ARG A 41 17.41 15.47 2.74
N GLY A 42 16.13 15.47 2.39
CA GLY A 42 15.14 14.54 2.93
C GLY A 42 15.30 13.14 2.34
N VAL A 43 15.10 12.11 3.16
CA VAL A 43 15.06 10.72 2.69
C VAL A 43 13.75 10.51 1.94
N ARG A 44 13.83 9.98 0.73
CA ARG A 44 12.68 9.59 -0.08
C ARG A 44 12.04 8.31 0.47
N PRO A 45 10.70 8.20 0.57
CA PRO A 45 10.03 6.98 1.02
C PRO A 45 10.43 5.73 0.22
N GLU A 46 10.77 5.90 -1.06
CA GLU A 46 11.22 4.79 -1.90
C GLU A 46 12.57 4.20 -1.44
N VAL A 47 13.45 5.05 -0.90
CA VAL A 47 14.72 4.61 -0.33
C VAL A 47 14.47 3.81 0.96
N LEU A 48 13.52 4.27 1.78
CA LEU A 48 13.12 3.53 2.98
C LEU A 48 12.50 2.18 2.61
N LEU A 49 11.61 2.15 1.61
CA LEU A 49 11.02 0.90 1.11
C LEU A 49 12.11 -0.06 0.61
N ALA A 50 13.03 0.42 -0.24
CA ALA A 50 14.13 -0.38 -0.74
C ALA A 50 15.04 -0.92 0.39
N ALA A 51 15.34 -0.09 1.39
CA ALA A 51 16.14 -0.49 2.54
C ALA A 51 15.44 -1.59 3.36
N VAL A 52 14.15 -1.41 3.68
CA VAL A 52 13.39 -2.42 4.45
C VAL A 52 13.20 -3.70 3.63
N THR A 53 12.95 -3.62 2.32
CA THR A 53 12.92 -4.79 1.43
C THR A 53 14.25 -5.55 1.46
N GLY A 54 15.39 -4.83 1.39
CA GLY A 54 16.71 -5.43 1.52
C GLY A 54 16.90 -6.14 2.87
N LEU A 55 16.46 -5.53 3.97
CA LEU A 55 16.51 -6.14 5.31
C LEU A 55 15.63 -7.38 5.42
N VAL A 56 14.45 -7.39 4.79
CA VAL A 56 13.56 -8.56 4.73
C VAL A 56 14.22 -9.73 4.01
N TYR A 57 14.83 -9.49 2.84
CA TYR A 57 15.54 -10.56 2.13
C TYR A 57 16.84 -10.99 2.83
N LEU A 58 17.53 -10.08 3.50
CA LEU A 58 18.68 -10.43 4.33
C LEU A 58 18.25 -11.35 5.48
N ASN A 59 17.16 -11.01 6.18
CA ASN A 59 16.59 -11.89 7.19
C ASN A 59 16.25 -13.27 6.62
N GLN A 60 15.65 -13.30 5.42
CA GLN A 60 15.30 -14.54 4.74
C GLN A 60 16.51 -15.43 4.48
N LEU A 61 17.61 -14.87 3.96
CA LEU A 61 18.85 -15.62 3.74
C LEU A 61 19.45 -16.15 5.05
N LEU A 62 19.43 -15.34 6.11
CA LEU A 62 19.90 -15.76 7.44
C LEU A 62 19.01 -16.84 8.05
N CYS A 63 17.69 -16.77 7.83
CA CYS A 63 16.74 -17.79 8.22
C CYS A 63 17.03 -19.12 7.51
N SER A 64 17.19 -19.11 6.18
CA SER A 64 17.54 -20.32 5.41
C SER A 64 18.85 -20.94 5.92
N ALA A 65 19.87 -20.11 6.19
CA ALA A 65 21.16 -20.57 6.71
C ALA A 65 21.05 -21.13 8.14
N TYR A 66 20.27 -20.49 9.01
CA TYR A 66 19.97 -20.97 10.37
C TYR A 66 19.25 -22.32 10.34
N LEU A 67 18.19 -22.46 9.52
CA LEU A 67 17.45 -23.70 9.37
C LEU A 67 18.36 -24.83 8.88
N LEU A 68 19.23 -24.54 7.90
CA LEU A 68 20.20 -25.52 7.42
C LEU A 68 21.20 -25.96 8.51
N ARG A 69 21.72 -25.01 9.31
CA ARG A 69 22.75 -25.30 10.32
C ARG A 69 22.24 -25.94 11.60
N VAL A 70 21.04 -25.57 12.04
CA VAL A 70 20.50 -25.99 13.35
C VAL A 70 19.48 -27.10 13.20
N HIS A 71 18.70 -27.10 12.12
CA HIS A 71 17.59 -28.05 11.91
C HIS A 71 17.80 -28.93 10.67
N GLY A 72 19.00 -28.96 10.09
CA GLY A 72 19.30 -29.76 8.90
C GLY A 72 18.49 -29.36 7.65
N GLY A 73 17.90 -28.16 7.66
CA GLY A 73 17.00 -27.66 6.62
C GLY A 73 15.53 -27.99 6.85
N ASP A 74 15.19 -28.69 7.93
CA ASP A 74 13.81 -29.00 8.29
C ASP A 74 13.13 -27.83 9.03
N ALA A 75 12.06 -27.30 8.45
CA ALA A 75 11.23 -26.25 9.07
C ALA A 75 10.05 -26.83 9.88
N GLY A 76 9.92 -28.16 9.99
CA GLY A 76 8.81 -28.86 10.65
C GLY A 76 8.53 -28.42 12.09
N TYR A 77 9.57 -28.02 12.82
CA TYR A 77 9.42 -27.55 14.20
C TYR A 77 8.63 -26.23 14.31
N VAL A 78 8.62 -25.40 13.25
CA VAL A 78 7.87 -24.13 13.18
C VAL A 78 6.62 -24.26 12.32
N THR A 79 6.67 -24.92 11.17
CA THR A 79 5.55 -25.01 10.22
C THR A 79 4.34 -25.72 10.79
N ARG A 80 4.50 -26.61 11.77
CA ARG A 80 3.39 -27.27 12.49
C ARG A 80 2.43 -26.29 13.20
N TYR A 81 2.84 -25.05 13.42
CA TYR A 81 2.01 -23.99 14.03
C TYR A 81 1.42 -23.02 13.01
N LEU A 82 1.73 -23.18 11.72
CA LEU A 82 1.39 -22.23 10.67
C LEU A 82 0.43 -22.85 9.66
N PRO A 83 -0.38 -22.03 8.96
CA PRO A 83 -1.13 -22.50 7.81
C PRO A 83 -0.22 -23.07 6.71
N PRO A 84 -0.75 -23.91 5.80
CA PRO A 84 -0.01 -24.37 4.63
C PRO A 84 0.53 -23.21 3.78
N GLY A 85 1.65 -23.46 3.09
CA GLY A 85 2.26 -22.50 2.16
C GLY A 85 3.31 -21.57 2.79
N TRP A 86 3.71 -21.82 4.03
CA TRP A 86 4.87 -21.19 4.66
C TRP A 86 6.12 -22.07 4.54
N PHE A 87 7.29 -21.45 4.50
CA PHE A 87 8.62 -22.09 4.46
C PHE A 87 8.84 -23.00 3.26
N ALA A 88 9.19 -22.39 2.13
CA ALA A 88 9.78 -23.06 0.97
C ALA A 88 11.23 -22.58 0.80
N GLU A 89 12.11 -23.06 1.67
CA GLU A 89 13.49 -22.61 1.76
C GLU A 89 14.38 -23.28 0.70
N PRO A 90 15.26 -22.53 0.02
CA PRO A 90 16.16 -23.08 -0.98
C PRO A 90 17.42 -23.64 -0.31
N THR A 91 17.27 -24.62 0.59
CA THR A 91 18.37 -25.22 1.39
C THR A 91 19.49 -25.84 0.53
N GLY A 92 19.17 -26.23 -0.70
CA GLY A 92 20.15 -26.70 -1.70
C GLY A 92 20.89 -25.58 -2.46
N HIS A 93 20.53 -24.31 -2.31
CA HIS A 93 21.13 -23.24 -3.10
C HIS A 93 22.59 -22.94 -2.67
N PRO A 94 23.55 -22.79 -3.60
CA PRO A 94 24.97 -22.60 -3.27
C PRO A 94 25.23 -21.42 -2.33
N VAL A 95 24.52 -20.30 -2.53
CA VAL A 95 24.67 -19.09 -1.69
C VAL A 95 24.22 -19.35 -0.26
N VAL A 96 23.11 -20.07 -0.06
CA VAL A 96 22.60 -20.42 1.28
C VAL A 96 23.58 -21.36 1.97
N ARG A 97 24.09 -22.37 1.24
CA ARG A 97 25.11 -23.30 1.76
C ARG A 97 26.40 -22.59 2.14
N ALA A 98 26.87 -21.66 1.31
CA ALA A 98 28.04 -20.85 1.61
C ALA A 98 27.84 -19.97 2.84
N LEU A 99 26.70 -19.28 2.95
CA LEU A 99 26.37 -18.46 4.12
C LEU A 99 26.30 -19.32 5.40
N ALA A 100 25.62 -20.47 5.33
CA ALA A 100 25.52 -21.43 6.42
C ALA A 100 26.89 -21.93 6.90
N ALA A 101 27.81 -22.21 5.99
CA ALA A 101 29.16 -22.68 6.32
C ALA A 101 29.98 -21.63 7.10
N HIS A 102 29.70 -20.35 6.89
CA HIS A 102 30.42 -19.24 7.53
C HIS A 102 29.67 -18.61 8.70
N LEU A 103 28.49 -19.12 9.08
CA LEU A 103 27.65 -18.54 10.12
C LEU A 103 28.22 -18.86 11.52
N PRO A 104 28.83 -17.89 12.24
CA PRO A 104 29.35 -18.14 13.57
C PRO A 104 28.20 -18.27 14.58
N ALA A 105 28.29 -19.24 15.49
CA ALA A 105 27.29 -19.45 16.55
C ALA A 105 25.83 -19.45 16.02
N PRO A 106 25.44 -20.43 15.17
CA PRO A 106 24.17 -20.40 14.45
C PRO A 106 22.93 -20.28 15.35
N GLY A 107 23.01 -20.75 16.61
CA GLY A 107 21.92 -20.58 17.57
C GLY A 107 21.52 -19.12 17.86
N LEU A 108 22.43 -18.15 17.68
CA LEU A 108 22.12 -16.72 17.85
C LEU A 108 21.17 -16.18 16.78
N PHE A 109 21.05 -16.87 15.64
CA PHE A 109 20.19 -16.49 14.53
C PHE A 109 18.78 -17.06 14.64
N ALA A 110 18.43 -17.76 15.73
CA ALA A 110 17.07 -18.22 15.95
C ALA A 110 15.99 -17.12 15.77
N PRO A 111 16.21 -15.84 16.20
CA PRO A 111 15.24 -14.75 15.98
C PRO A 111 14.91 -14.43 14.52
N THR A 112 15.72 -14.88 13.56
CA THR A 112 15.42 -14.69 12.13
C THR A 112 14.13 -15.39 11.70
N VAL A 113 13.74 -16.43 12.44
CA VAL A 113 12.48 -17.16 12.27
C VAL A 113 11.37 -16.41 13.01
N LEU A 114 10.41 -15.85 12.29
CA LEU A 114 9.24 -15.11 12.78
C LEU A 114 9.55 -13.76 13.46
N ARG A 115 10.49 -13.68 14.41
CA ARG A 115 10.68 -12.50 15.29
C ARG A 115 11.18 -11.27 14.53
N VAL A 116 12.27 -11.40 13.78
CA VAL A 116 12.79 -10.28 12.96
C VAL A 116 11.76 -9.85 11.92
N GLN A 117 10.99 -10.79 11.37
CA GLN A 117 9.94 -10.44 10.43
C GLN A 117 8.76 -9.71 11.10
N ALA A 118 8.35 -10.14 12.30
CA ALA A 118 7.34 -9.45 13.09
C ALA A 118 7.73 -7.98 13.35
N PHE A 119 9.03 -7.70 13.40
CA PHE A 119 9.55 -6.33 13.42
C PHE A 119 9.46 -5.64 12.05
N LEU A 120 9.95 -6.26 10.98
CA LEU A 120 10.14 -5.62 9.67
C LEU A 120 8.88 -5.46 8.82
N GLU A 121 7.83 -6.24 9.07
CA GLU A 121 6.62 -6.20 8.24
C GLU A 121 5.87 -4.86 8.33
N LEU A 122 5.76 -4.28 9.54
CA LEU A 122 5.10 -2.98 9.72
C LEU A 122 5.81 -1.83 8.96
N PRO A 123 7.13 -1.60 9.12
CA PRO A 123 7.82 -0.58 8.35
C PRO A 123 7.81 -0.88 6.85
N PHE A 124 7.80 -2.15 6.44
CA PHE A 124 7.67 -2.52 5.03
C PHE A 124 6.34 -2.03 4.43
N VAL A 125 5.22 -2.42 5.04
CA VAL A 125 3.88 -2.07 4.54
C VAL A 125 3.64 -0.56 4.58
N LEU A 126 4.06 0.11 5.67
CA LEU A 126 3.86 1.56 5.78
C LEU A 126 4.82 2.35 4.87
N ALA A 127 6.03 1.86 4.59
CA ALA A 127 6.92 2.47 3.59
C ALA A 127 6.40 2.27 2.16
N ALA A 128 5.77 1.12 1.86
CA ALA A 128 5.08 0.90 0.59
C ALA A 128 3.92 1.89 0.42
N TYR A 129 3.10 2.06 1.46
CA TYR A 129 2.02 3.05 1.45
C TYR A 129 2.54 4.49 1.31
N ALA A 130 3.59 4.84 2.06
CA ALA A 130 4.25 6.14 1.95
C ALA A 130 4.78 6.40 0.53
N THR A 131 5.31 5.37 -0.13
CA THR A 131 5.74 5.44 -1.53
C THR A 131 4.56 5.73 -2.46
N VAL A 132 3.42 5.03 -2.31
CA VAL A 132 2.21 5.31 -3.09
C VAL A 132 1.75 6.76 -2.91
N LEU A 133 1.67 7.24 -1.65
CA LEU A 133 1.30 8.62 -1.37
C LEU A 133 2.29 9.62 -2.00
N TYR A 134 3.59 9.39 -1.87
CA TYR A 134 4.63 10.24 -2.44
C TYR A 134 4.56 10.31 -3.97
N ARG A 135 4.28 9.16 -4.60
CA ARG A 135 4.20 9.03 -6.05
C ARG A 135 2.96 9.72 -6.63
N LEU A 136 1.85 9.73 -5.88
CA LEU A 136 0.69 10.56 -6.22
C LEU A 136 0.98 12.05 -5.94
N SER A 137 1.45 12.36 -4.74
CA SER A 137 1.65 13.73 -4.26
C SER A 137 2.56 13.80 -3.03
N PRO A 138 3.73 14.47 -3.14
CA PRO A 138 4.56 14.78 -1.99
C PRO A 138 3.83 15.61 -0.92
N ALA A 139 2.91 16.50 -1.30
CA ALA A 139 2.11 17.25 -0.32
C ALA A 139 1.12 16.36 0.42
N LEU A 140 0.51 15.38 -0.25
CA LEU A 140 -0.39 14.41 0.38
C LEU A 140 0.35 13.57 1.41
N LEU A 141 1.55 13.07 1.07
CA LEU A 141 2.41 12.38 2.03
C LEU A 141 2.67 13.23 3.27
N ARG A 142 3.05 14.50 3.09
CA ARG A 142 3.29 15.45 4.19
C ARG A 142 2.05 15.68 5.04
N ALA A 143 0.88 15.83 4.42
CA ALA A 143 -0.38 16.07 5.14
C ALA A 143 -0.82 14.84 5.96
N VAL A 144 -0.66 13.65 5.39
CA VAL A 144 -1.16 12.39 5.97
C VAL A 144 -0.17 11.81 6.96
N LEU A 145 1.03 11.44 6.50
CA LEU A 145 2.04 10.81 7.35
C LEU A 145 2.87 11.84 8.13
N GLY A 146 2.78 13.13 7.81
CA GLY A 146 3.31 14.21 8.65
C GLY A 146 2.40 14.58 9.84
N SER A 147 1.19 14.00 9.91
CA SER A 147 0.26 14.12 11.03
C SER A 147 0.54 13.05 12.09
N PRO A 148 0.94 13.42 13.32
CA PRO A 148 1.20 12.46 14.40
C PRO A 148 -0.02 11.59 14.71
N ALA A 149 -1.23 12.17 14.67
CA ALA A 149 -2.46 11.47 14.97
C ALA A 149 -2.74 10.35 13.95
N LEU A 150 -2.57 10.62 12.65
CA LEU A 150 -2.82 9.62 11.61
C LEU A 150 -1.76 8.53 11.62
N VAL A 151 -0.46 8.89 11.60
CA VAL A 151 0.60 7.87 11.57
C VAL A 151 0.59 7.00 12.83
N GLY A 152 0.33 7.59 14.00
CA GLY A 152 0.22 6.87 15.26
C GLY A 152 -1.00 5.94 15.28
N ALA A 153 -2.17 6.43 14.87
CA ALA A 153 -3.38 5.63 14.85
C ALA A 153 -3.32 4.50 13.80
N THR A 154 -2.68 4.72 12.64
CA THR A 154 -2.43 3.66 11.66
C THR A 154 -1.48 2.59 12.23
N ALA A 155 -0.35 2.98 12.82
CA ALA A 155 0.60 2.03 13.39
C ALA A 155 -0.02 1.22 14.54
N ALA A 156 -0.82 1.87 15.40
CA ALA A 156 -1.55 1.23 16.48
C ALA A 156 -2.63 0.26 15.94
N SER A 157 -3.43 0.68 14.96
CA SER A 157 -4.45 -0.17 14.34
C SER A 157 -3.83 -1.41 13.70
N TYR A 158 -2.71 -1.25 12.98
CA TYR A 158 -2.07 -2.38 12.31
C TYR A 158 -1.43 -3.34 13.32
N THR A 159 -0.86 -2.81 14.40
CA THR A 159 -0.31 -3.59 15.51
C THR A 159 -1.39 -4.36 16.27
N LEU A 160 -2.55 -3.73 16.49
CA LEU A 160 -3.70 -4.37 17.12
C LEU A 160 -4.18 -5.56 16.28
N VAL A 161 -4.42 -5.35 14.98
CA VAL A 161 -4.87 -6.42 14.08
C VAL A 161 -3.85 -7.56 14.01
N PHE A 162 -2.55 -7.22 13.89
CA PHE A 162 -1.48 -8.21 13.96
C PHE A 162 -1.56 -9.02 15.26
N GLY A 163 -1.64 -8.37 16.43
CA GLY A 163 -1.68 -9.08 17.71
C GLY A 163 -2.91 -9.98 17.89
N VAL A 164 -4.06 -9.57 17.36
CA VAL A 164 -5.29 -10.38 17.38
C VAL A 164 -5.13 -11.63 16.50
N VAL A 165 -4.59 -11.47 15.30
CA VAL A 165 -4.36 -12.58 14.36
C VAL A 165 -3.27 -13.52 14.87
N GLU A 166 -2.16 -12.98 15.38
CA GLU A 166 -1.06 -13.72 15.98
C GLU A 166 -1.54 -14.52 17.21
N GLY A 167 -2.43 -13.94 18.02
CA GLY A 167 -3.08 -14.64 19.12
C GLY A 167 -4.01 -15.78 18.68
N ALA A 168 -4.61 -15.67 17.49
CA ALA A 168 -5.43 -16.72 16.90
C ALA A 168 -4.59 -17.85 16.29
N LEU A 169 -3.41 -17.53 15.77
CA LEU A 169 -2.42 -18.46 15.21
C LEU A 169 -1.31 -18.76 16.24
N ARG A 170 -1.73 -19.05 17.47
CA ARG A 170 -0.83 -19.08 18.62
C ARG A 170 0.27 -20.12 18.44
N ASN A 171 1.49 -19.66 18.62
CA ASN A 171 2.72 -20.45 18.58
C ASN A 171 3.58 -20.12 19.81
N PRO A 172 4.69 -20.85 20.06
CA PRO A 172 5.54 -20.60 21.23
C PRO A 172 6.16 -19.19 21.31
N TRP A 173 6.21 -18.46 20.18
CA TRP A 173 6.82 -17.14 20.06
C TRP A 173 5.82 -15.99 20.00
N THR A 174 4.51 -16.26 19.95
CA THR A 174 3.44 -15.25 19.84
C THR A 174 3.62 -14.05 20.76
N VAL A 175 3.95 -14.25 22.04
CA VAL A 175 4.15 -13.14 22.98
C VAL A 175 5.33 -12.27 22.58
N GLN A 176 6.43 -12.88 22.13
CA GLN A 176 7.61 -12.17 21.65
C GLN A 176 7.27 -11.39 20.38
N ASP A 177 6.57 -12.01 19.43
CA ASP A 177 6.20 -11.38 18.16
C ASP A 177 5.29 -10.17 18.35
N VAL A 178 4.33 -10.25 19.29
CA VAL A 178 3.46 -9.12 19.66
C VAL A 178 4.25 -7.98 20.30
N VAL A 179 5.15 -8.29 21.24
CA VAL A 179 6.01 -7.28 21.87
C VAL A 179 6.93 -6.62 20.83
N ILE A 180 7.54 -7.42 19.95
CA ILE A 180 8.40 -6.94 18.88
C ILE A 180 7.63 -6.07 17.88
N ARG A 181 6.39 -6.44 17.53
CA ARG A 181 5.52 -5.60 16.69
C ARG A 181 5.20 -4.27 17.37
N ALA A 182 4.92 -4.27 18.67
CA ALA A 182 4.70 -3.03 19.42
C ALA A 182 5.93 -2.13 19.41
N LEU A 183 7.13 -2.68 19.62
CA LEU A 183 8.39 -1.95 19.49
C LEU A 183 8.59 -1.43 18.06
N SER A 184 8.29 -2.24 17.04
CA SER A 184 8.32 -1.81 15.65
C SER A 184 7.39 -0.64 15.38
N ALA A 185 6.19 -0.62 15.95
CA ALA A 185 5.26 0.51 15.83
C ALA A 185 5.79 1.79 16.49
N LEU A 186 6.36 1.66 17.69
CA LEU A 186 6.98 2.77 18.42
C LEU A 186 8.18 3.38 17.68
N LEU A 187 8.88 2.61 16.85
CA LEU A 187 10.00 3.10 16.04
C LEU A 187 9.56 3.58 14.64
N THR A 188 8.64 2.86 14.01
CA THR A 188 8.18 3.12 12.64
C THR A 188 7.37 4.42 12.56
N ALA A 189 6.45 4.66 13.50
CA ALA A 189 5.63 5.86 13.49
C ALA A 189 6.45 7.18 13.54
N PRO A 190 7.40 7.39 14.49
CA PRO A 190 8.22 8.60 14.50
C PRO A 190 9.20 8.67 13.32
N LEU A 191 9.71 7.53 12.83
CA LEU A 191 10.54 7.50 11.62
C LEU A 191 9.76 8.03 10.41
N LEU A 192 8.57 7.48 10.16
CA LEU A 192 7.72 7.90 9.04
C LEU A 192 7.23 9.33 9.19
N LEU A 193 6.89 9.75 10.41
CA LEU A 193 6.55 11.15 10.70
C LEU A 193 7.68 12.10 10.28
N ARG A 194 8.93 11.76 10.63
CA ARG A 194 10.12 12.55 10.30
C ARG A 194 10.40 12.54 8.79
N VAL A 195 10.32 11.37 8.16
CA VAL A 195 10.52 11.20 6.70
C VAL A 195 9.46 11.98 5.93
N ALA A 196 8.19 11.82 6.28
CA ALA A 196 7.08 12.50 5.62
C ALA A 196 7.21 14.02 5.71
N ARG A 197 7.45 14.57 6.92
CA ARG A 197 7.62 16.03 7.11
C ARG A 197 8.79 16.63 6.32
N ARG A 198 9.82 15.83 6.05
CA ARG A 198 11.01 16.25 5.29
C ARG A 198 10.99 15.78 3.84
N ALA A 199 9.88 15.20 3.37
CA ALA A 199 9.82 14.60 2.05
C ALA A 199 10.12 15.64 0.96
N PRO A 200 11.15 15.41 0.12
CA PRO A 200 11.58 16.39 -0.87
C PRO A 200 10.66 16.39 -2.09
N GLY A 201 10.68 17.49 -2.84
CA GLY A 201 10.08 17.57 -4.17
C GLY A 201 8.81 18.43 -4.24
N PRO A 202 8.61 19.10 -5.38
CA PRO A 202 7.42 19.91 -5.62
C PRO A 202 6.18 19.03 -5.74
N GLU A 203 5.02 19.66 -5.65
CA GLU A 203 3.75 18.98 -5.92
C GLU A 203 3.74 18.45 -7.36
N ARG A 204 3.35 17.18 -7.52
CA ARG A 204 3.17 16.58 -8.84
C ARG A 204 1.85 17.07 -9.42
N ARG A 205 1.87 17.51 -10.67
CA ARG A 205 0.65 17.83 -11.40
C ARG A 205 -0.02 16.51 -11.83
N SER A 206 -1.33 16.45 -11.68
CA SER A 206 -2.13 15.26 -11.99
C SER A 206 -2.87 15.44 -13.31
N ASP A 207 -2.14 15.50 -14.41
CA ASP A 207 -2.72 15.37 -15.74
C ASP A 207 -3.03 13.90 -16.06
N THR A 208 -3.65 13.63 -17.22
CA THR A 208 -4.01 12.27 -17.62
C THR A 208 -2.80 11.34 -17.65
N LEU A 209 -1.69 11.80 -18.23
CA LEU A 209 -0.46 11.01 -18.31
C LEU A 209 0.12 10.76 -16.91
N GLY A 210 0.05 11.74 -16.02
CA GLY A 210 0.39 11.61 -14.61
C GLY A 210 -0.46 10.56 -13.89
N LEU A 211 -1.78 10.50 -14.13
CA LEU A 211 -2.65 9.49 -13.55
C LEU A 211 -2.40 8.08 -14.11
N LEU A 212 -2.14 7.95 -15.41
CA LEU A 212 -1.75 6.67 -16.03
C LEU A 212 -0.41 6.17 -15.51
N ARG A 213 0.57 7.09 -15.42
CA ARG A 213 1.86 6.81 -14.81
C ARG A 213 1.71 6.41 -13.35
N PHE A 214 0.85 7.09 -12.59
CA PHE A 214 0.55 6.73 -11.21
C PHE A 214 -0.09 5.34 -11.12
N ALA A 215 -1.00 4.96 -12.04
CA ALA A 215 -1.56 3.61 -12.08
C ALA A 215 -0.48 2.55 -12.34
N ALA A 216 0.49 2.83 -13.22
CA ALA A 216 1.65 1.95 -13.44
C ALA A 216 2.59 1.90 -12.22
N GLU A 217 2.84 3.02 -11.55
CA GLU A 217 3.61 3.07 -10.30
C GLU A 217 2.89 2.30 -9.16
N LEU A 218 1.57 2.39 -9.07
CA LEU A 218 0.75 1.64 -8.12
C LEU A 218 0.81 0.13 -8.39
N TRP A 219 0.72 -0.27 -9.67
CA TRP A 219 0.94 -1.66 -10.08
C TRP A 219 2.32 -2.14 -9.65
N ALA A 220 3.36 -1.34 -9.88
CA ALA A 220 4.74 -1.70 -9.56
C ALA A 220 4.95 -1.86 -8.04
N VAL A 221 4.46 -0.92 -7.21
CA VAL A 221 4.54 -1.05 -5.76
C VAL A 221 3.76 -2.27 -5.27
N GLY A 222 2.54 -2.47 -5.75
CA GLY A 222 1.74 -3.63 -5.36
C GLY A 222 2.38 -4.95 -5.78
N THR A 223 2.97 -5.01 -6.97
CA THR A 223 3.69 -6.19 -7.48
C THR A 223 4.92 -6.47 -6.62
N LEU A 224 5.71 -5.44 -6.29
CA LEU A 224 6.83 -5.57 -5.37
C LEU A 224 6.38 -6.11 -4.00
N VAL A 225 5.28 -5.59 -3.45
CA VAL A 225 4.71 -6.07 -2.19
C VAL A 225 4.31 -7.53 -2.29
N MET A 226 3.65 -7.94 -3.38
CA MET A 226 3.23 -9.32 -3.59
C MET A 226 4.40 -10.28 -3.76
N VAL A 227 5.46 -9.87 -4.46
CA VAL A 227 6.70 -10.66 -4.60
C VAL A 227 7.35 -10.82 -3.24
N VAL A 228 7.61 -9.74 -2.52
CA VAL A 228 8.25 -9.79 -1.19
C VAL A 228 7.40 -10.59 -0.20
N TYR A 229 6.07 -10.46 -0.27
CA TYR A 229 5.15 -11.21 0.56
C TYR A 229 5.30 -12.71 0.34
N ASP A 230 5.17 -13.15 -0.90
CA ASP A 230 5.28 -14.55 -1.30
C ASP A 230 6.67 -15.11 -1.00
N THR A 231 7.74 -14.46 -1.48
CA THR A 231 9.09 -15.05 -1.47
C THR A 231 9.85 -14.84 -0.17
N ALA A 232 9.49 -13.87 0.66
CA ALA A 232 10.26 -13.56 1.87
C ALA A 232 9.39 -13.47 3.13
N LEU A 233 8.23 -12.80 3.10
CA LEU A 233 7.38 -12.73 4.30
C LEU A 233 6.65 -14.07 4.59
N LEU A 234 6.57 -14.99 3.65
CA LEU A 234 6.11 -16.36 3.93
C LEU A 234 7.26 -17.36 4.04
N TYR A 235 8.51 -16.89 4.08
CA TYR A 235 9.70 -17.74 4.06
C TYR A 235 9.82 -18.65 2.82
N ASN A 236 9.27 -18.25 1.67
CA ASN A 236 9.29 -19.06 0.45
C ASN A 236 10.34 -18.59 -0.56
N LEU A 237 11.60 -18.45 -0.15
CA LEU A 237 12.63 -17.91 -1.04
C LEU A 237 12.83 -18.76 -2.31
N ARG A 238 12.46 -20.04 -2.30
CA ARG A 238 12.42 -20.89 -3.49
C ARG A 238 11.49 -20.36 -4.58
N HIS A 239 10.39 -19.67 -4.24
CA HIS A 239 9.46 -19.10 -5.23
C HIS A 239 10.08 -17.91 -5.98
N LEU A 240 11.23 -17.38 -5.56
CA LEU A 240 11.84 -16.24 -6.24
C LEU A 240 12.20 -16.55 -7.71
N SER A 241 12.54 -17.80 -8.04
CA SER A 241 12.76 -18.22 -9.43
C SER A 241 11.50 -18.19 -10.28
N ASP A 242 10.32 -18.27 -9.68
CA ASP A 242 9.05 -18.23 -10.42
C ASP A 242 8.52 -16.79 -10.51
N ARG A 243 9.06 -15.89 -9.67
CA ARG A 243 8.66 -14.48 -9.52
C ARG A 243 9.72 -13.50 -10.01
N TRP A 244 10.83 -13.99 -10.58
CA TRP A 244 11.93 -13.13 -11.01
C TRP A 244 11.52 -12.06 -12.05
N PRO A 245 10.60 -12.31 -13.01
CA PRO A 245 10.20 -11.27 -13.96
C PRO A 245 9.57 -10.10 -13.23
N GLU A 246 8.67 -10.36 -12.29
CA GLU A 246 8.04 -9.34 -11.45
C GLU A 246 9.04 -8.68 -10.48
N ALA A 247 9.94 -9.46 -9.89
CA ALA A 247 10.97 -8.98 -8.97
C ALA A 247 11.95 -7.99 -9.64
N VAL A 248 12.14 -8.10 -10.96
CA VAL A 248 12.97 -7.17 -11.75
C VAL A 248 12.13 -6.03 -12.33
N LEU A 249 10.99 -6.35 -12.94
CA LEU A 249 10.17 -5.38 -13.68
C LEU A 249 9.59 -4.29 -12.76
N ALA A 250 9.10 -4.65 -11.57
CA ALA A 250 8.51 -3.68 -10.66
C ALA A 250 9.54 -2.63 -10.16
N PRO A 251 10.72 -3.02 -9.62
CA PRO A 251 11.76 -2.05 -9.28
C PRO A 251 12.27 -1.26 -10.50
N ALA A 252 12.45 -1.90 -11.65
CA ALA A 252 12.89 -1.23 -12.88
C ALA A 252 11.90 -0.14 -13.31
N LEU A 253 10.60 -0.43 -13.26
CA LEU A 253 9.55 0.55 -13.56
C LEU A 253 9.57 1.70 -12.55
N LEU A 254 9.69 1.41 -11.24
CA LEU A 254 9.78 2.45 -10.20
C LEU A 254 11.01 3.34 -10.34
N ALA A 255 12.14 2.76 -10.77
CA ALA A 255 13.37 3.49 -11.05
C ALA A 255 13.24 4.34 -12.33
N ALA A 256 12.74 3.76 -13.43
CA ALA A 256 12.53 4.45 -14.69
C ALA A 256 11.60 5.67 -14.52
N THR A 257 10.47 5.49 -13.83
CA THR A 257 9.58 6.61 -13.54
C THR A 257 10.22 7.61 -12.57
N ALA A 258 11.04 7.19 -11.60
CA ALA A 258 11.74 8.12 -10.71
C ALA A 258 12.70 9.07 -11.45
N LEU A 259 13.23 8.64 -12.60
CA LEU A 259 14.14 9.44 -13.43
C LEU A 259 13.41 10.40 -14.37
N ASP A 260 12.13 10.14 -14.68
CA ASP A 260 11.34 10.99 -15.56
C ASP A 260 10.93 12.31 -14.86
N ARG A 261 11.55 13.40 -15.30
CA ARG A 261 11.40 14.78 -14.80
C ARG A 261 10.52 15.66 -15.70
N ARG A 262 9.81 15.10 -16.68
CA ARG A 262 9.05 15.92 -17.64
C ARG A 262 8.01 16.79 -16.90
N PRO A 263 8.01 18.11 -17.10
CA PRO A 263 6.96 18.96 -16.57
C PRO A 263 5.65 18.63 -17.29
N GLY A 264 4.60 18.31 -16.54
CA GLY A 264 3.29 18.04 -17.11
C GLY A 264 2.67 19.30 -17.72
N PRO A 265 1.82 19.16 -18.76
CA PRO A 265 1.05 20.25 -19.37
C PRO A 265 0.28 21.08 -18.33
N ALA A 266 0.04 22.35 -18.65
CA ALA A 266 -0.44 23.35 -17.69
C ALA A 266 -1.94 23.22 -17.34
N ALA A 267 -2.75 22.62 -18.21
CA ALA A 267 -4.20 22.51 -18.03
C ALA A 267 -4.62 21.06 -17.76
N THR A 268 -5.31 20.85 -16.64
CA THR A 268 -5.97 19.58 -16.32
C THR A 268 -7.47 19.80 -16.46
N GLY A 269 -8.13 18.97 -17.27
CA GLY A 269 -9.57 19.03 -17.42
C GLY A 269 -10.32 18.70 -16.11
N PRO A 270 -11.59 19.14 -15.98
CA PRO A 270 -12.35 19.00 -14.73
C PRO A 270 -12.61 17.55 -14.35
N GLY A 271 -12.77 16.64 -15.31
CA GLY A 271 -12.92 15.21 -15.05
C GLY A 271 -11.65 14.62 -14.44
N THR A 272 -10.52 14.86 -15.08
CA THR A 272 -9.20 14.38 -14.63
C THR A 272 -8.85 14.90 -13.23
N ALA A 273 -9.10 16.18 -12.96
CA ALA A 273 -8.91 16.77 -11.63
C ALA A 273 -9.82 16.15 -10.55
N ALA A 274 -11.05 15.79 -10.91
CA ALA A 274 -11.97 15.12 -10.01
C ALA A 274 -11.52 13.69 -9.67
N LEU A 275 -10.98 12.95 -10.65
CA LEU A 275 -10.41 11.63 -10.41
C LEU A 275 -9.18 11.69 -9.50
N ASP A 276 -8.26 12.63 -9.74
CA ASP A 276 -7.12 12.87 -8.85
C ASP A 276 -7.57 13.13 -7.40
N LEU A 277 -8.54 14.05 -7.21
CA LEU A 277 -9.10 14.33 -5.90
C LEU A 277 -9.72 13.08 -5.25
N LEU A 278 -10.46 12.28 -6.03
CA LEU A 278 -11.06 11.03 -5.55
C LEU A 278 -9.99 10.04 -5.09
N LEU A 279 -8.94 9.82 -5.90
CA LEU A 279 -7.83 8.92 -5.56
C LEU A 279 -7.12 9.35 -4.27
N ARG A 280 -6.80 10.65 -4.15
CA ARG A 280 -6.18 11.21 -2.94
C ARG A 280 -7.05 10.93 -1.71
N ARG A 281 -8.35 11.22 -1.79
CA ARG A 281 -9.30 11.00 -0.68
C ARG A 281 -9.42 9.53 -0.31
N THR A 282 -9.55 8.65 -1.29
CA THR A 282 -9.65 7.21 -1.09
C THR A 282 -8.41 6.67 -0.37
N LEU A 283 -7.20 7.05 -0.80
CA LEU A 283 -5.97 6.64 -0.12
C LEU A 283 -5.94 7.14 1.34
N VAL A 284 -6.22 8.41 1.60
CA VAL A 284 -6.22 8.91 2.99
C VAL A 284 -7.20 8.15 3.89
N LEU A 285 -8.42 7.94 3.42
CA LEU A 285 -9.48 7.30 4.19
C LEU A 285 -9.27 5.79 4.32
N PHE A 286 -8.59 5.15 3.37
CA PHE A 286 -8.34 3.71 3.38
C PHE A 286 -7.08 3.33 4.17
N LEU A 287 -6.09 4.22 4.31
CA LEU A 287 -4.83 3.95 5.01
C LEU A 287 -5.02 3.24 6.36
N LEU A 288 -5.88 3.80 7.20
CA LEU A 288 -6.04 3.36 8.58
C LEU A 288 -6.84 2.04 8.71
N PRO A 289 -7.97 1.84 8.00
CA PRO A 289 -8.71 0.58 8.07
C PRO A 289 -8.20 -0.53 7.15
N ALA A 290 -7.25 -0.27 6.23
CA ALA A 290 -6.85 -1.25 5.20
C ALA A 290 -6.50 -2.64 5.75
N LEU A 291 -5.67 -2.71 6.80
CA LEU A 291 -5.27 -4.01 7.36
C LEU A 291 -6.43 -4.70 8.07
N ALA A 292 -7.22 -3.96 8.85
CA ALA A 292 -8.39 -4.51 9.53
C ALA A 292 -9.41 -5.05 8.52
N ILE A 293 -9.69 -4.33 7.44
CA ILE A 293 -10.59 -4.76 6.36
C ILE A 293 -10.07 -6.04 5.71
N ARG A 294 -8.76 -6.10 5.37
CA ARG A 294 -8.15 -7.30 4.78
C ARG A 294 -8.37 -8.52 5.68
N TYR A 295 -8.08 -8.41 6.97
CA TYR A 295 -8.25 -9.53 7.90
C TYR A 295 -9.71 -9.81 8.24
N GLY A 296 -10.60 -8.82 8.19
CA GLY A 296 -12.03 -9.01 8.39
C GLY A 296 -12.69 -9.89 7.33
N LEU A 297 -12.10 -9.99 6.12
CA LEU A 297 -12.56 -10.89 5.07
C LEU A 297 -12.27 -12.38 5.36
N GLY A 298 -11.26 -12.68 6.18
CA GLY A 298 -10.81 -14.06 6.44
C GLY A 298 -10.96 -14.54 7.88
N PHE A 299 -10.90 -13.62 8.86
CA PHE A 299 -10.89 -13.93 10.29
C PHE A 299 -12.15 -13.48 11.04
N ALA A 300 -13.05 -12.75 10.37
CA ALA A 300 -14.26 -12.17 10.98
C ALA A 300 -15.45 -12.16 10.02
N HIS A 301 -16.33 -11.16 10.08
CA HIS A 301 -17.53 -11.08 9.23
C HIS A 301 -17.21 -10.35 7.91
N PRO A 302 -17.16 -11.06 6.76
CA PRO A 302 -16.78 -10.43 5.50
C PRO A 302 -17.74 -9.32 5.06
N GLY A 303 -19.03 -9.46 5.41
CA GLY A 303 -20.05 -8.44 5.14
C GLY A 303 -19.78 -7.12 5.88
N LEU A 304 -19.25 -7.18 7.10
CA LEU A 304 -18.88 -5.99 7.88
C LEU A 304 -17.63 -5.32 7.29
N ALA A 305 -16.61 -6.11 6.92
CA ALA A 305 -15.43 -5.60 6.23
C ALA A 305 -15.78 -4.94 4.88
N ALA A 306 -16.70 -5.55 4.11
CA ALA A 306 -17.21 -4.99 2.86
C ALA A 306 -17.99 -3.70 3.10
N ALA A 307 -18.86 -3.64 4.12
CA ALA A 307 -19.60 -2.43 4.48
C ALA A 307 -18.66 -1.29 4.90
N ALA A 308 -17.59 -1.60 5.66
CA ALA A 308 -16.57 -0.63 6.04
C ALA A 308 -15.80 -0.09 4.82
N ALA A 309 -15.36 -0.97 3.91
CA ALA A 309 -14.71 -0.58 2.66
C ALA A 309 -15.62 0.32 1.78
N LEU A 310 -16.91 -0.03 1.67
CA LEU A 310 -17.89 0.76 0.95
C LEU A 310 -18.11 2.12 1.62
N THR A 311 -18.16 2.18 2.95
CA THR A 311 -18.28 3.43 3.70
C THR A 311 -17.11 4.37 3.43
N VAL A 312 -15.88 3.84 3.41
CA VAL A 312 -14.68 4.59 3.02
C VAL A 312 -14.80 5.15 1.59
N ALA A 313 -15.26 4.34 0.64
CA ALA A 313 -15.43 4.76 -0.75
C ALA A 313 -16.50 5.85 -0.91
N LEU A 314 -17.66 5.69 -0.25
CA LEU A 314 -18.73 6.69 -0.25
C LEU A 314 -18.28 8.00 0.40
N ALA A 315 -17.53 7.93 1.50
CA ALA A 315 -16.96 9.12 2.15
C ALA A 315 -15.92 9.84 1.28
N ALA A 316 -15.17 9.11 0.45
CA ALA A 316 -14.28 9.70 -0.54
C ALA A 316 -15.08 10.49 -1.59
N LEU A 317 -16.21 9.95 -2.05
CA LEU A 317 -17.12 10.58 -3.03
C LEU A 317 -17.93 11.76 -2.47
N ALA A 318 -18.18 11.82 -1.16
CA ALA A 318 -19.07 12.80 -0.52
C ALA A 318 -18.58 14.26 -0.53
N THR A 319 -17.49 14.59 -1.23
CA THR A 319 -16.98 15.97 -1.27
C THR A 319 -17.72 16.83 -2.31
N PRO A 320 -18.15 18.05 -1.96
CA PRO A 320 -18.84 18.94 -2.89
C PRO A 320 -17.97 19.35 -4.08
N ARG A 321 -16.64 19.23 -3.96
CA ARG A 321 -15.68 19.55 -5.03
C ARG A 321 -15.77 18.60 -6.23
N LEU A 322 -16.37 17.42 -6.08
CA LEU A 322 -16.59 16.49 -7.20
C LEU A 322 -17.89 16.79 -7.98
N ARG A 323 -18.79 17.62 -7.44
CA ARG A 323 -20.10 17.91 -8.07
C ARG A 323 -20.01 18.39 -9.53
N PRO A 324 -19.08 19.30 -9.90
CA PRO A 324 -18.98 19.76 -11.29
C PRO A 324 -18.66 18.65 -12.30
N ALA A 325 -18.00 17.58 -11.84
CA ALA A 325 -17.61 16.43 -12.66
C ALA A 325 -18.35 15.14 -12.29
N ALA A 326 -19.44 15.21 -11.51
CA ALA A 326 -20.07 14.01 -10.93
C ALA A 326 -20.55 13.02 -12.00
N ARG A 327 -21.22 13.51 -13.06
CA ARG A 327 -21.70 12.66 -14.16
C ARG A 327 -20.57 11.97 -14.94
N PRO A 328 -19.58 12.70 -15.51
CA PRO A 328 -18.49 12.04 -16.22
C PRO A 328 -17.66 11.14 -15.30
N LEU A 329 -17.42 11.54 -14.05
CA LEU A 329 -16.73 10.71 -13.06
C LEU A 329 -17.48 9.42 -12.76
N ALA A 330 -18.80 9.47 -12.55
CA ALA A 330 -19.61 8.28 -12.30
C ALA A 330 -19.57 7.30 -13.47
N LEU A 331 -19.69 7.79 -14.71
CA LEU A 331 -19.60 6.96 -15.92
C LEU A 331 -18.21 6.35 -16.07
N ALA A 332 -17.15 7.14 -15.87
CA ALA A 332 -15.77 6.67 -15.93
C ALA A 332 -15.46 5.62 -14.84
N CYS A 333 -15.95 5.83 -13.62
CA CYS A 333 -15.83 4.86 -12.53
C CYS A 333 -16.63 3.58 -12.80
N ALA A 334 -17.83 3.67 -13.39
CA ALA A 334 -18.61 2.49 -13.76
C ALA A 334 -17.89 1.65 -14.83
N ALA A 335 -17.34 2.29 -15.86
CA ALA A 335 -16.51 1.63 -16.86
C ALA A 335 -15.22 1.04 -16.25
N GLY A 336 -14.58 1.79 -15.34
CA GLY A 336 -13.42 1.30 -14.59
C GLY A 336 -13.73 0.09 -13.71
N LEU A 337 -14.91 0.04 -13.08
CA LEU A 337 -15.39 -1.11 -12.31
C LEU A 337 -15.65 -2.31 -13.22
N ALA A 338 -16.21 -2.10 -14.42
CA ALA A 338 -16.37 -3.17 -15.41
C ALA A 338 -15.01 -3.72 -15.86
N ALA A 339 -14.04 -2.85 -16.14
CA ALA A 339 -12.68 -3.24 -16.49
C ALA A 339 -11.97 -3.98 -15.34
N ALA A 340 -12.16 -3.53 -14.09
CA ALA A 340 -11.65 -4.20 -12.91
C ALA A 340 -12.26 -5.59 -12.73
N ARG A 341 -13.59 -5.72 -12.87
CA ARG A 341 -14.29 -7.01 -12.81
C ARG A 341 -13.78 -7.96 -13.90
N LEU A 342 -13.57 -7.46 -15.11
CA LEU A 342 -12.94 -8.25 -16.17
C LEU A 342 -11.54 -8.69 -15.75
N ALA A 343 -10.69 -7.78 -15.30
CA ALA A 343 -9.31 -8.05 -14.87
C ALA A 343 -9.20 -9.09 -13.73
N LEU A 344 -10.21 -9.14 -12.84
CA LEU A 344 -10.32 -10.17 -11.80
C LEU A 344 -10.50 -11.57 -12.38
N HIS A 345 -11.19 -11.69 -13.51
CA HIS A 345 -11.56 -12.98 -14.12
C HIS A 345 -10.72 -13.35 -15.35
N LEU A 346 -9.86 -12.45 -15.85
CA LEU A 346 -9.03 -12.71 -17.03
C LEU A 346 -7.99 -13.82 -16.83
N ARG A 347 -7.51 -14.02 -15.60
CA ARG A 347 -6.47 -15.00 -15.28
C ARG A 347 -6.77 -15.67 -13.95
N HIS A 348 -6.66 -16.99 -13.93
CA HIS A 348 -6.63 -17.74 -12.68
C HIS A 348 -5.24 -17.53 -12.05
N ASP A 349 -5.22 -16.89 -10.89
CA ASP A 349 -4.00 -16.69 -10.11
C ASP A 349 -3.97 -17.66 -8.93
N THR A 350 -2.77 -18.06 -8.55
CA THR A 350 -2.53 -18.79 -7.29
C THR A 350 -2.93 -17.96 -6.06
N TYR A 351 -2.77 -16.62 -6.15
CA TYR A 351 -3.11 -15.69 -5.08
C TYR A 351 -4.23 -14.73 -5.54
N PRO A 352 -5.37 -14.66 -4.83
CA PRO A 352 -6.46 -13.75 -5.18
C PRO A 352 -6.03 -12.27 -5.16
N GLU A 353 -5.00 -11.93 -4.38
CA GLU A 353 -4.42 -10.59 -4.35
C GLU A 353 -3.79 -10.15 -5.67
N ASN A 354 -3.27 -11.07 -6.49
CA ASN A 354 -2.75 -10.71 -7.81
C ASN A 354 -3.89 -10.25 -8.73
N ALA A 355 -5.06 -10.88 -8.65
CA ALA A 355 -6.26 -10.46 -9.36
C ALA A 355 -6.72 -9.08 -8.87
N LEU A 356 -6.77 -8.88 -7.55
CA LEU A 356 -7.11 -7.58 -6.96
C LEU A 356 -6.14 -6.48 -7.38
N LEU A 357 -4.83 -6.77 -7.47
CA LEU A 357 -3.84 -5.80 -7.94
C LEU A 357 -4.09 -5.39 -9.40
N ARG A 358 -4.39 -6.33 -10.29
CA ARG A 358 -4.79 -5.99 -11.68
C ARG A 358 -6.04 -5.13 -11.72
N ALA A 359 -7.05 -5.48 -10.92
CA ALA A 359 -8.29 -4.74 -10.81
C ALA A 359 -8.07 -3.30 -10.29
N MET A 360 -7.22 -3.14 -9.28
CA MET A 360 -6.82 -1.85 -8.71
C MET A 360 -6.11 -0.93 -9.70
N VAL A 361 -5.51 -1.47 -10.77
CA VAL A 361 -4.81 -0.72 -11.81
C VAL A 361 -5.74 -0.43 -13.00
N ALA A 362 -6.52 -1.44 -13.41
CA ALA A 362 -7.48 -1.33 -14.51
C ALA A 362 -8.53 -0.23 -14.26
N LEU A 363 -9.03 -0.12 -13.02
CA LEU A 363 -10.03 0.88 -12.65
C LEU A 363 -9.55 2.32 -12.86
N PRO A 364 -8.49 2.81 -12.17
CA PRO A 364 -8.04 4.18 -12.31
C PRO A 364 -7.49 4.48 -13.72
N ALA A 365 -6.85 3.51 -14.39
CA ALA A 365 -6.36 3.72 -15.75
C ALA A 365 -7.51 3.93 -16.75
N THR A 366 -8.55 3.07 -16.70
CA THR A 366 -9.73 3.20 -17.55
C THR A 366 -10.47 4.50 -17.26
N ALA A 367 -10.66 4.83 -15.98
CA ALA A 367 -11.32 6.06 -15.59
C ALA A 367 -10.55 7.30 -16.07
N ALA A 368 -9.21 7.31 -15.96
CA ALA A 368 -8.37 8.41 -16.42
C ALA A 368 -8.47 8.62 -17.94
N LEU A 369 -8.43 7.54 -18.73
CA LEU A 369 -8.57 7.61 -20.20
C LEU A 369 -9.93 8.17 -20.62
N LEU A 370 -11.02 7.67 -20.03
CA LEU A 370 -12.36 8.14 -20.37
C LEU A 370 -12.58 9.59 -19.99
N LEU A 371 -12.09 10.01 -18.82
CA LEU A 371 -12.19 11.40 -18.37
C LEU A 371 -11.40 12.34 -19.28
N ALA A 372 -10.20 11.94 -19.69
CA ALA A 372 -9.41 12.70 -20.67
C ALA A 372 -10.15 12.91 -21.99
N LEU A 373 -10.78 11.85 -22.52
CA LEU A 373 -11.60 11.95 -23.73
C LEU A 373 -12.81 12.88 -23.55
N THR A 374 -13.45 12.87 -22.37
CA THR A 374 -14.56 13.78 -22.08
C THR A 374 -14.12 15.22 -21.87
N ASP A 375 -12.93 15.43 -21.32
CA ASP A 375 -12.35 16.75 -21.09
C ASP A 375 -11.97 17.40 -22.45
N LEU A 376 -11.33 16.64 -23.35
CA LEU A 376 -10.97 17.12 -24.71
C LEU A 376 -12.19 17.60 -25.53
N ARG A 377 -13.33 16.92 -25.41
CA ARG A 377 -14.56 17.28 -26.15
C ARG A 377 -15.20 18.58 -25.67
N ARG A 378 -14.89 19.05 -24.45
CA ARG A 378 -15.44 20.29 -23.91
C ARG A 378 -14.62 21.51 -24.29
N ASP A 379 -13.33 21.32 -24.53
CA ASP A 379 -12.41 22.38 -24.96
C ASP A 379 -12.44 22.62 -26.47
N ASP A 380 -13.32 21.92 -27.20
CA ASP A 380 -13.48 22.07 -28.65
C ASP A 380 -14.19 23.41 -28.97
N PRO A 381 -13.51 24.38 -29.63
CA PRO A 381 -14.02 25.73 -29.88
C PRO A 381 -15.26 25.78 -30.78
N ALA A 382 -15.65 24.65 -31.41
CA ALA A 382 -16.89 24.52 -32.16
C ALA A 382 -18.15 24.41 -31.27
N SER A 383 -18.00 24.30 -29.95
CA SER A 383 -19.13 24.32 -29.01
C SER A 383 -19.74 25.73 -28.94
N PRO A 384 -21.01 25.94 -29.33
CA PRO A 384 -21.62 27.26 -29.29
C PRO A 384 -21.60 27.79 -27.84
N PRO A 385 -21.27 29.08 -27.64
CA PRO A 385 -21.26 29.66 -26.31
C PRO A 385 -22.64 29.49 -25.65
N PRO A 386 -22.70 29.24 -24.33
CA PRO A 386 -23.96 29.11 -23.64
C PRO A 386 -24.82 30.36 -23.89
N ALA A 387 -26.04 30.14 -24.37
CA ALA A 387 -26.98 31.20 -24.71
C ALA A 387 -27.11 32.17 -23.53
N ALA A 388 -26.87 33.46 -23.81
CA ALA A 388 -26.96 34.50 -22.80
C ALA A 388 -28.33 34.42 -22.10
N PRO A 389 -28.39 34.51 -20.76
CA PRO A 389 -29.66 34.49 -20.06
C PRO A 389 -30.55 35.64 -20.58
N PRO A 390 -31.86 35.39 -20.76
CA PRO A 390 -32.77 36.41 -21.26
C PRO A 390 -32.73 37.64 -20.34
N ARG A 391 -32.41 38.80 -20.92
CA ARG A 391 -32.53 40.08 -20.22
C ARG A 391 -34.00 40.24 -19.83
N ARG A 392 -34.29 40.15 -18.53
CA ARG A 392 -35.58 40.61 -18.00
C ARG A 392 -35.69 42.10 -18.33
N ARG A 393 -36.69 42.44 -19.15
CA ARG A 393 -37.10 43.83 -19.40
C ARG A 393 -38.02 44.29 -18.29
#